data_AF-A0A2V8LYU8-F1
#
_entry.id   AF-A0A2V8LYU8-F1
#
_cell.length_a   1.000
_cell.length_b   1.000
_cell.length_c   1.000
_cell.angle_alpha   90.00
_cell.angle_beta   90.00
_cell.angle_gamma   90.00
#
_symmetry.space_group_name_H-M   'P 1'
#
loop_
_entity.id
_entity.type
_entity.pdbx_description
1 polymer ?
#
loop_
_entity_poly.entity_id
_entity_poly.type
_entity_poly.pdbx_seq_one_letter_code
_entity_poly.pdbx_strand_id
1 'polypeptide(L)'
;MRLRLFLLSAFIGIFLIASSDQHKLTVKARSQPTKSVYLGGVVFQPANISATGTSTLTVSVATGTDVPPIGADNSMPIKAVIQINENSNTSSIAYTITPSQVEKLDLAGAGKSSMINFKFVLNSQNTRGGTISCRATLVNLENASGLAQVDGPTAMDAALFVAPAPTPTPTPTPAPPTPEPTP
;
A
#
# COMPACT_ATOMS: atom_id res chain seq x y z
N MET A 1 51.54 28.43 -50.59
CA MET A 1 51.08 27.45 -49.57
C MET A 1 51.10 28.13 -48.21
N ARG A 2 50.05 28.02 -47.38
CA ARG A 2 49.88 28.54 -45.99
C ARG A 2 48.87 29.68 -45.72
N LEU A 3 48.04 30.11 -46.69
CA LEU A 3 46.96 31.09 -46.41
C LEU A 3 45.53 30.60 -46.70
N ARG A 4 45.36 29.45 -47.38
CA ARG A 4 44.04 28.91 -47.73
C ARG A 4 43.51 27.81 -46.79
N LEU A 5 44.27 27.46 -45.75
CA LEU A 5 43.89 26.41 -44.78
C LEU A 5 43.36 26.96 -43.44
N PHE A 6 43.39 28.28 -43.23
CA PHE A 6 42.84 28.93 -42.02
C PHE A 6 41.41 29.47 -42.18
N LEU A 7 40.90 29.54 -43.41
CA LEU A 7 39.52 30.01 -43.67
C LEU A 7 38.48 28.88 -43.66
N LEU A 8 38.91 27.61 -43.70
CA LEU A 8 37.99 26.46 -43.65
C LEU A 8 37.72 25.97 -42.21
N SER A 9 38.56 26.34 -41.24
CA SER A 9 38.38 26.03 -39.81
C SER A 9 37.54 27.07 -39.06
N ALA A 10 37.30 28.25 -39.65
CA ALA A 10 36.46 29.29 -39.06
C ALA A 10 34.95 29.10 -39.32
N PHE A 11 34.55 28.30 -40.32
CA PHE A 11 33.14 28.02 -40.60
C PHE A 11 32.56 26.82 -39.83
N ILE A 12 33.41 25.94 -39.29
CA ILE A 12 32.99 24.80 -38.46
C ILE A 12 32.78 25.22 -36.99
N GLY A 13 33.34 26.37 -36.57
CA GLY A 13 33.15 26.93 -35.23
C GLY A 13 31.84 27.72 -35.01
N ILE A 14 31.09 28.05 -36.07
CA ILE A 14 29.86 28.86 -35.97
C ILE A 14 28.59 27.99 -36.02
N PHE A 15 28.70 26.68 -36.25
CA PHE A 15 27.57 25.75 -36.26
C PHE A 15 27.31 25.01 -34.93
N LEU A 16 27.86 25.52 -33.81
CA LEU A 16 27.71 24.91 -32.47
C LEU A 16 27.07 25.84 -31.41
N ILE A 17 26.42 26.94 -31.82
CA ILE A 17 25.72 27.85 -30.88
C ILE A 17 24.26 28.09 -31.32
N ALA A 18 23.63 27.12 -31.98
CA ALA A 18 22.21 27.19 -32.35
C ALA A 18 21.51 25.83 -32.22
N SER A 19 21.71 25.16 -31.09
CA SER A 19 20.84 24.05 -30.68
C SER A 19 20.91 23.87 -29.17
N SER A 20 20.65 24.93 -28.43
CA SER A 20 20.25 24.81 -27.03
C SER A 20 19.06 25.71 -26.74
N ASP A 21 18.09 25.71 -27.65
CA ASP A 21 16.70 25.73 -27.19
C ASP A 21 16.44 24.37 -26.56
N GLN A 22 16.94 24.21 -25.33
CA GLN A 22 16.26 23.40 -24.35
C GLN A 22 14.88 24.05 -24.28
N HIS A 23 13.94 23.55 -25.09
CA HIS A 23 12.53 23.61 -24.73
C HIS A 23 12.48 22.93 -23.38
N LYS A 24 12.67 23.73 -22.33
CA LYS A 24 12.34 23.40 -20.98
C LYS A 24 10.85 23.18 -21.08
N LEU A 25 10.48 21.92 -21.34
CA LEU A 25 9.17 21.41 -21.05
C LEU A 25 9.02 21.76 -19.59
N THR A 26 8.43 22.92 -19.35
CA THR A 26 7.85 23.22 -18.07
C THR A 26 6.75 22.21 -18.03
N VAL A 27 7.07 21.03 -17.50
CA VAL A 27 6.08 20.20 -16.83
C VAL A 27 5.54 21.16 -15.81
N LYS A 28 4.48 21.89 -16.17
CA LYS A 28 3.59 22.45 -15.17
C LYS A 28 3.27 21.22 -14.37
N ALA A 29 3.83 21.12 -13.16
CA ALA A 29 3.41 20.14 -12.20
C ALA A 29 1.90 20.21 -12.30
N ARG A 30 1.26 19.14 -12.79
CA ARG A 30 -0.18 19.08 -12.88
C ARG A 30 -0.60 19.47 -11.49
N SER A 31 -1.16 20.67 -11.32
CA SER A 31 -1.69 21.10 -10.03
C SER A 31 -2.51 19.91 -9.62
N GLN A 32 -2.10 19.19 -8.57
CA GLN A 32 -2.95 18.15 -8.03
C GLN A 32 -4.32 18.82 -7.94
N PRO A 33 -5.37 18.21 -8.50
CA PRO A 33 -6.70 18.76 -8.30
C PRO A 33 -6.80 18.96 -6.80
N THR A 34 -6.92 20.19 -6.35
CA THR A 34 -6.78 20.51 -4.93
C THR A 34 -7.90 19.84 -4.11
N LYS A 35 -8.92 19.34 -4.81
CA LYS A 35 -10.04 18.52 -4.36
C LYS A 35 -9.80 17.00 -4.45
N SER A 36 -8.58 16.53 -4.70
CA SER A 36 -8.29 15.11 -4.86
C SER A 36 -8.34 14.33 -3.55
N VAL A 37 -8.81 13.10 -3.62
CA VAL A 37 -8.75 12.10 -2.55
C VAL A 37 -8.13 10.84 -3.12
N TYR A 38 -7.10 10.33 -2.46
CA TYR A 38 -6.32 9.18 -2.94
C TYR A 38 -5.80 8.36 -1.76
N LEU A 39 -5.41 7.11 -2.01
CA LEU A 39 -4.76 6.29 -0.99
C LEU A 39 -3.38 6.86 -0.65
N GLY A 40 -3.11 7.09 0.62
CA GLY A 40 -1.80 7.54 1.11
C GLY A 40 -0.84 6.41 1.42
N GLY A 41 -1.35 5.19 1.64
CA GLY A 41 -0.56 4.02 2.00
C GLY A 41 -1.43 2.88 2.53
N VAL A 42 -0.93 1.66 2.36
CA VAL A 42 -1.56 0.42 2.84
C VAL A 42 -0.48 -0.45 3.44
N VAL A 43 -0.59 -0.82 4.71
CA VAL A 43 0.49 -1.53 5.42
C VAL A 43 -0.06 -2.49 6.46
N PHE A 44 0.55 -3.67 6.55
CA PHE A 44 0.32 -4.60 7.65
C PHE A 44 1.27 -4.30 8.82
N GLN A 45 0.74 -4.27 10.03
CA GLN A 45 1.51 -4.16 11.25
C GLN A 45 1.01 -5.15 12.31
N PRO A 46 1.85 -6.13 12.72
CA PRO A 46 3.11 -6.53 12.09
C PRO A 46 2.90 -7.16 10.70
N ALA A 47 3.86 -7.00 9.79
CA ALA A 47 3.82 -7.61 8.45
C ALA A 47 4.19 -9.11 8.42
N ASN A 48 4.68 -9.65 9.54
CA ASN A 48 5.04 -11.05 9.71
C ASN A 48 4.40 -11.57 11.00
N ILE A 49 3.67 -12.67 10.92
CA ILE A 49 3.02 -13.30 12.08
C ILE A 49 3.16 -14.83 12.04
N SER A 50 2.97 -15.49 13.18
CA SER A 50 2.83 -16.95 13.22
C SER A 50 1.49 -17.40 12.64
N ALA A 51 1.36 -18.69 12.34
CA ALA A 51 0.15 -19.32 11.79
C ALA A 51 -1.16 -19.07 12.57
N THR A 52 -1.07 -18.63 13.83
CA THR A 52 -2.21 -18.33 14.72
C THR A 52 -2.22 -16.87 15.19
N GLY A 53 -1.46 -16.00 14.51
CA GLY A 53 -1.26 -14.62 14.90
C GLY A 53 -2.37 -13.67 14.49
N THR A 54 -2.18 -12.39 14.82
CA THR A 54 -3.05 -11.29 14.43
C THR A 54 -2.20 -10.18 13.83
N SER A 55 -2.69 -9.56 12.77
CA SER A 55 -2.09 -8.37 12.16
C SER A 55 -3.17 -7.32 11.87
N THR A 56 -2.78 -6.05 11.83
CA THR A 56 -3.66 -4.95 11.43
C THR A 56 -3.22 -4.43 10.08
N LEU A 57 -4.13 -4.43 9.10
CA LEU A 57 -3.97 -3.69 7.86
C LEU A 57 -4.45 -2.26 8.07
N THR A 58 -3.54 -1.30 8.04
CA THR A 58 -3.85 0.12 8.09
C THR A 58 -3.89 0.69 6.68
N VAL A 59 -5.01 1.31 6.32
CA VAL A 59 -5.18 2.06 5.07
C VAL A 59 -5.25 3.54 5.41
N SER A 60 -4.37 4.35 4.83
CA SER A 60 -4.46 5.80 4.90
C SER A 60 -5.06 6.37 3.63
N VAL A 61 -5.89 7.39 3.80
CA VAL A 61 -6.52 8.14 2.71
C VAL A 61 -6.12 9.59 2.86
N ALA A 62 -5.38 10.11 1.88
CA ALA A 62 -4.92 11.48 1.84
C ALA A 62 -5.91 12.34 1.05
N THR A 63 -5.99 13.61 1.42
CA THR A 63 -6.82 14.61 0.77
C THR A 63 -5.95 15.76 0.28
N GLY A 64 -6.37 16.42 -0.80
CA GLY A 64 -5.84 17.71 -1.21
C GLY A 64 -6.29 18.84 -0.28
N THR A 65 -5.67 20.02 -0.40
CA THR A 65 -5.92 21.17 0.48
C THR A 65 -7.31 21.77 0.36
N ASP A 66 -7.98 21.59 -0.78
CA ASP A 66 -9.31 22.18 -1.06
C ASP A 66 -10.45 21.19 -0.81
N VAL A 67 -10.14 19.97 -0.34
CA VAL A 67 -11.15 19.05 0.18
C VAL A 67 -11.60 19.60 1.53
N PRO A 68 -12.86 19.99 1.73
CA PRO A 68 -13.33 20.50 3.01
C PRO A 68 -13.45 19.38 4.07
N PRO A 69 -13.37 19.71 5.36
CA PRO A 69 -13.58 18.76 6.45
C PRO A 69 -15.06 18.34 6.61
N ILE A 70 -15.99 19.14 6.08
CA ILE A 70 -17.44 18.89 6.11
C ILE A 70 -17.92 18.74 4.67
N GLY A 71 -18.80 17.76 4.46
CA GLY A 71 -19.36 17.44 3.16
C GLY A 71 -20.56 18.31 2.78
N ALA A 72 -21.22 17.91 1.71
CA ALA A 72 -22.25 18.69 1.03
C ALA A 72 -23.50 18.96 1.88
N ASP A 73 -23.79 18.09 2.85
CA ASP A 73 -24.88 18.26 3.81
C ASP A 73 -24.60 19.31 4.90
N ASN A 74 -23.40 19.90 4.93
CA ASN A 74 -22.95 20.87 5.95
C ASN A 74 -23.00 20.35 7.40
N SER A 75 -23.09 19.03 7.61
CA SER A 75 -23.22 18.45 8.95
C SER A 75 -22.30 17.27 9.21
N MET A 76 -21.99 16.46 8.20
CA MET A 76 -21.13 15.28 8.32
C MET A 76 -19.87 15.44 7.46
N PRO A 77 -18.75 14.77 7.80
CA PRO A 77 -17.59 14.74 6.93
C PRO A 77 -17.88 14.02 5.61
N ILE A 78 -17.03 14.25 4.62
CA ILE A 78 -16.96 13.40 3.42
C ILE A 78 -16.44 12.03 3.86
N LYS A 79 -17.07 10.95 3.39
CA LYS A 79 -16.63 9.59 3.73
C LYS A 79 -15.98 8.92 2.53
N ALA A 80 -14.78 8.38 2.72
CA ALA A 80 -14.17 7.48 1.75
C ALA A 80 -14.66 6.05 1.97
N VAL A 81 -15.15 5.41 0.92
CA VAL A 81 -15.53 3.99 0.93
C VAL A 81 -14.34 3.17 0.50
N ILE A 82 -13.80 2.38 1.44
CA ILE A 82 -12.63 1.54 1.24
C ILE A 82 -13.07 0.08 1.17
N GLN A 83 -12.65 -0.60 0.11
CA GLN A 83 -12.85 -2.03 -0.04
C GLN A 83 -11.52 -2.78 0.02
N ILE A 84 -11.48 -3.84 0.82
CA ILE A 84 -10.36 -4.77 0.92
C ILE A 84 -10.74 -6.06 0.20
N ASN A 85 -9.95 -6.43 -0.81
CA ASN A 85 -10.07 -7.71 -1.50
C ASN A 85 -8.81 -8.54 -1.27
N GLU A 86 -8.98 -9.85 -1.10
CA GLU A 86 -7.86 -10.79 -1.24
C GLU A 86 -7.42 -10.77 -2.70
N ASN A 87 -6.15 -10.44 -2.93
CA ASN A 87 -5.51 -10.46 -4.25
C ASN A 87 -4.86 -11.82 -4.50
N SER A 88 -4.21 -12.38 -3.48
CA SER A 88 -3.72 -13.76 -3.48
C SER A 88 -3.56 -14.29 -2.06
N ASN A 89 -3.62 -15.61 -1.92
CA ASN A 89 -3.41 -16.29 -0.64
C ASN A 89 -2.69 -17.62 -0.90
N THR A 90 -1.37 -17.58 -0.76
CA THR A 90 -0.54 -18.76 -0.96
C THR A 90 -0.70 -19.70 0.23
N SER A 91 -0.76 -21.00 -0.03
CA SER A 91 -1.06 -22.03 0.98
C SER A 91 -2.47 -22.01 1.56
N SER A 92 -3.39 -21.21 1.00
CA SER A 92 -4.81 -21.16 1.40
C SER A 92 -4.97 -20.89 2.91
N ILE A 93 -4.22 -19.91 3.42
CA ILE A 93 -4.25 -19.51 4.83
C ILE A 93 -5.67 -19.10 5.20
N ALA A 94 -6.24 -19.74 6.22
CA ALA A 94 -7.54 -19.40 6.75
C ALA A 94 -7.43 -18.21 7.72
N TYR A 95 -8.22 -17.17 7.48
CA TYR A 95 -8.25 -15.96 8.31
C TYR A 95 -9.64 -15.31 8.31
N THR A 96 -9.83 -14.36 9.22
CA THR A 96 -11.01 -13.48 9.26
C THR A 96 -10.58 -12.01 9.25
N ILE A 97 -11.44 -11.15 8.71
CA ILE A 97 -11.25 -9.69 8.70
C ILE A 97 -12.37 -9.06 9.53
N THR A 98 -12.01 -8.12 10.41
CA THR A 98 -12.94 -7.32 11.21
C THR A 98 -12.56 -5.84 11.10
N PRO A 99 -13.50 -4.88 11.01
CA PRO A 99 -14.97 -5.03 11.11
C PRO A 99 -15.65 -5.68 9.89
N SER A 100 -15.39 -5.21 8.68
CA SER A 100 -15.82 -5.85 7.44
C SER A 100 -14.84 -5.55 6.31
N GLN A 101 -15.03 -6.13 5.12
CA GLN A 101 -14.18 -5.86 3.95
C GLN A 101 -14.54 -4.55 3.23
N VAL A 102 -15.66 -3.91 3.56
CA VAL A 102 -16.05 -2.62 2.95
C VAL A 102 -16.40 -1.67 4.08
N GLU A 103 -15.58 -0.65 4.26
CA GLU A 103 -15.73 0.28 5.38
C GLU A 103 -15.70 1.73 4.95
N LYS A 104 -16.34 2.57 5.76
CA LYS A 104 -16.44 4.00 5.54
C LYS A 104 -15.49 4.73 6.49
N LEU A 105 -14.64 5.57 5.94
CA LEU A 105 -13.68 6.39 6.68
C LEU A 105 -14.04 7.87 6.55
N ASP A 106 -14.20 8.54 7.68
CA ASP A 106 -14.38 9.98 7.74
C ASP A 106 -13.09 10.70 7.32
N LEU A 107 -13.20 11.56 6.30
CA LEU A 107 -12.07 12.35 5.81
C LEU A 107 -11.90 13.61 6.65
N ALA A 108 -10.67 13.84 7.11
CA ALA A 108 -10.31 15.06 7.82
C ALA A 108 -10.26 16.31 6.90
N GLY A 109 -10.08 16.11 5.59
CA GLY A 109 -9.93 17.18 4.60
C GLY A 109 -8.67 18.04 4.79
N ALA A 110 -8.61 19.15 4.06
CA ALA A 110 -7.61 20.21 4.17
C ALA A 110 -6.16 19.72 4.10
N GLY A 111 -5.85 18.82 3.18
CA GLY A 111 -4.48 18.31 3.01
C GLY A 111 -4.09 17.20 3.99
N LYS A 112 -5.00 16.77 4.86
CA LYS A 112 -4.71 15.79 5.92
C LYS A 112 -5.04 14.36 5.46
N SER A 113 -4.37 13.41 6.11
CA SER A 113 -4.65 11.99 5.96
C SER A 113 -5.53 11.47 7.08
N SER A 114 -6.53 10.69 6.72
CA SER A 114 -7.32 9.86 7.65
C SER A 114 -6.84 8.41 7.57
N MET A 115 -7.07 7.61 8.61
CA MET A 115 -6.67 6.20 8.63
C MET A 115 -7.82 5.29 9.09
N ILE A 116 -7.89 4.11 8.50
CA ILE A 116 -8.80 3.04 8.92
C ILE A 116 -8.03 1.73 9.07
N ASN A 117 -8.46 0.89 10.00
CA ASN A 117 -7.78 -0.34 10.39
C ASN A 117 -8.69 -1.55 10.17
N PHE A 118 -8.15 -2.57 9.49
CA PHE A 118 -8.78 -3.87 9.30
C PHE A 118 -7.95 -4.91 10.05
N LYS A 119 -8.56 -5.57 11.04
CA LYS A 119 -7.88 -6.60 11.83
C LYS A 119 -7.98 -7.94 11.13
N PHE A 120 -6.83 -8.56 10.89
CA PHE A 120 -6.69 -9.91 10.38
C PHE A 120 -6.38 -10.86 11.54
N VAL A 121 -7.19 -11.89 11.70
CA VAL A 121 -6.97 -12.96 12.70
C VAL A 121 -6.83 -14.28 11.97
N LEU A 122 -5.67 -14.93 12.11
CA LEU A 122 -5.43 -16.23 11.51
C LEU A 122 -6.07 -17.34 12.33
N ASN A 123 -6.56 -18.37 11.62
CA ASN A 123 -7.13 -19.55 12.25
C ASN A 123 -6.02 -20.48 12.79
N SER A 124 -6.27 -21.14 13.94
CA SER A 124 -5.36 -22.12 14.53
C SER A 124 -5.12 -23.37 13.67
N GLN A 125 -5.95 -23.62 12.66
CA GLN A 125 -5.82 -24.76 11.74
C GLN A 125 -4.74 -24.57 10.65
N ASN A 126 -4.14 -23.39 10.53
CA ASN A 126 -3.06 -23.16 9.58
C ASN A 126 -1.81 -23.95 9.98
N THR A 127 -1.43 -24.94 9.17
CA THR A 127 -0.22 -25.76 9.41
C THR A 127 0.97 -25.35 8.56
N ARG A 128 0.71 -24.67 7.44
CA ARG A 128 1.73 -24.21 6.47
C ARG A 128 1.90 -22.70 6.55
N GLY A 129 3.12 -22.25 6.28
CA GLY A 129 3.39 -20.84 6.05
C GLY A 129 2.96 -20.41 4.65
N GLY A 130 2.79 -19.10 4.47
CA GLY A 130 2.33 -18.51 3.22
C GLY A 130 2.33 -16.99 3.26
N THR A 131 1.78 -16.40 2.21
CA THR A 131 1.64 -14.96 2.04
C THR A 131 0.22 -14.67 1.61
N ILE A 132 -0.44 -13.77 2.35
CA ILE A 132 -1.72 -13.18 1.96
C ILE A 132 -1.40 -11.81 1.37
N SER A 133 -1.73 -11.59 0.10
CA SER A 133 -1.72 -10.25 -0.50
C SER A 133 -3.14 -9.73 -0.56
N CYS A 134 -3.36 -8.53 -0.01
CA CYS A 134 -4.64 -7.84 -0.06
C CYS A 134 -4.50 -6.56 -0.89
N ARG A 135 -5.57 -6.22 -1.61
CA ARG A 135 -5.71 -4.96 -2.31
C ARG A 135 -6.71 -4.09 -1.57
N ALA A 136 -6.29 -2.90 -1.14
CA ALA A 136 -7.22 -1.85 -0.73
C ALA A 136 -7.58 -1.01 -1.94
N THR A 137 -8.87 -0.70 -2.10
CA THR A 137 -9.40 0.14 -3.17
C THR A 137 -10.24 1.26 -2.58
N LEU A 138 -9.97 2.50 -2.97
CA LEU A 138 -10.86 3.65 -2.77
C LEU A 138 -11.95 3.59 -3.84
N VAL A 139 -13.14 3.14 -3.44
CA VAL A 139 -14.24 2.81 -4.37
C VAL A 139 -15.09 4.03 -4.68
N ASN A 140 -15.40 4.82 -3.64
CA ASN A 140 -16.34 5.94 -3.76
C ASN A 140 -16.09 6.99 -2.67
N LEU A 141 -16.64 8.19 -2.88
CA LEU A 141 -16.79 9.22 -1.87
C LEU A 141 -18.27 9.50 -1.62
N GLU A 142 -18.69 9.42 -0.35
CA GLU A 142 -20.03 9.81 0.07
C GLU A 142 -20.03 11.24 0.61
N ASN A 143 -21.15 11.94 0.46
CA ASN A 143 -21.32 13.34 0.89
C ASN A 143 -20.34 14.33 0.22
N ALA A 144 -19.74 13.97 -0.92
CA ALA A 144 -18.76 14.82 -1.60
C ALA A 144 -19.39 15.88 -2.50
N SER A 145 -20.38 15.55 -3.34
CA SER A 145 -21.09 16.46 -4.27
C SER A 145 -20.21 17.53 -4.97
N GLY A 146 -19.04 17.14 -5.50
CA GLY A 146 -18.11 18.05 -6.20
C GLY A 146 -17.16 18.86 -5.29
N LEU A 147 -17.23 18.65 -3.98
CA LEU A 147 -16.25 19.15 -3.00
C LEU A 147 -14.97 18.31 -3.00
N ALA A 148 -15.06 17.06 -3.42
CA ALA A 148 -13.95 16.12 -3.53
C ALA A 148 -14.13 15.21 -4.75
N GLN A 149 -13.02 14.71 -5.28
CA GLN A 149 -13.00 13.71 -6.34
C GLN A 149 -11.94 12.66 -6.05
N VAL A 150 -12.24 11.42 -6.42
CA VAL A 150 -11.25 10.34 -6.36
C VAL A 150 -10.18 10.61 -7.42
N ASP A 151 -8.92 10.55 -7.01
CA ASP A 151 -7.75 10.69 -7.88
C ASP A 151 -6.75 9.55 -7.62
N GLY A 152 -5.82 9.35 -8.54
CA GLY A 152 -4.79 8.33 -8.42
C GLY A 152 -3.77 8.69 -7.32
N PRO A 153 -3.31 7.71 -6.53
CA PRO A 153 -3.62 6.27 -6.58
C PRO A 153 -4.93 5.88 -5.88
N THR A 154 -5.72 5.01 -6.51
CA THR A 154 -7.01 4.51 -5.99
C THR A 154 -6.98 3.06 -5.51
N ALA A 155 -5.91 2.31 -5.84
CA ALA A 155 -5.71 0.95 -5.39
C ALA A 155 -4.26 0.74 -4.97
N MET A 156 -4.05 0.02 -3.88
CA MET A 156 -2.72 -0.32 -3.36
C MET A 156 -2.75 -1.72 -2.75
N ASP A 157 -1.68 -2.46 -2.97
CA ASP A 157 -1.51 -3.81 -2.43
C ASP A 157 -0.62 -3.78 -1.17
N ALA A 158 -0.90 -4.68 -0.23
CA ALA A 158 -0.01 -5.01 0.88
C ALA A 158 0.06 -6.52 1.07
N ALA A 159 1.17 -6.99 1.62
CA ALA A 159 1.40 -8.41 1.88
C ALA A 159 1.62 -8.67 3.37
N LEU A 160 0.98 -9.73 3.85
CA LEU A 160 1.15 -10.30 5.19
C LEU A 160 1.83 -11.66 5.03
N PHE A 161 2.99 -11.81 5.65
CA PHE A 161 3.70 -13.08 5.71
C PHE A 161 3.29 -13.87 6.95
N VAL A 162 3.04 -15.16 6.73
CA VAL A 162 2.62 -16.10 7.75
C VAL A 162 3.68 -17.19 7.87
N ALA A 163 4.34 -17.24 9.02
CA ALA A 163 5.29 -18.31 9.33
C ALA A 163 4.54 -19.64 9.54
N PRO A 164 5.14 -20.78 9.13
CA PRO A 164 4.55 -22.10 9.38
C PRO A 164 4.37 -22.37 10.87
N ALA A 165 3.44 -23.28 11.20
CA ALA A 165 3.30 -23.76 12.56
C ALA A 165 4.59 -24.50 12.99
N PRO A 166 5.03 -24.37 14.25
CA PRO A 166 6.17 -25.13 14.74
C PRO A 166 5.86 -26.63 14.65
N THR A 167 6.83 -27.41 14.17
CA THR A 167 6.75 -28.87 14.18
C THR A 167 6.72 -29.36 15.64
N PRO A 168 5.80 -30.26 16.03
CA PRO A 168 5.82 -30.82 17.38
C PRO A 168 7.15 -31.54 17.62
N THR A 169 7.82 -31.24 18.73
CA THR A 169 9.03 -31.96 19.16
C THR A 169 8.63 -33.41 19.51
N PRO A 170 9.35 -34.43 19.01
CA PRO A 170 9.06 -35.81 19.38
C PRO A 170 9.19 -36.00 20.90
N THR A 171 8.22 -36.69 21.50
CA THR A 171 8.28 -37.05 22.93
C THR A 171 9.40 -38.08 23.13
N PRO A 172 10.29 -37.92 24.14
CA PRO A 172 11.30 -38.94 24.43
C PRO A 172 10.61 -40.28 24.71
N THR A 173 11.06 -41.33 24.04
CA THR A 173 10.59 -42.70 24.30
C THR A 173 11.09 -43.14 25.69
N PRO A 174 10.24 -43.69 26.57
CA PRO A 174 10.68 -44.23 27.86
C PRO A 174 11.78 -45.26 27.67
N ALA A 175 12.84 -45.19 28.48
CA ALA A 175 13.88 -46.21 28.48
C ALA A 175 13.29 -47.57 28.92
N PRO A 176 13.77 -48.70 28.37
CA PRO A 176 13.38 -50.03 28.84
C PRO A 176 13.62 -50.17 30.36
N PRO A 177 12.75 -50.86 31.11
CA PRO A 177 13.02 -51.14 32.52
C PRO A 177 14.30 -51.98 32.64
N THR A 178 15.19 -51.57 33.55
CA THR A 178 16.38 -52.36 33.91
C THR A 178 15.91 -53.72 34.48
N PRO A 179 16.39 -54.86 33.96
CA PRO A 179 16.07 -56.15 34.55
C PRO A 179 16.60 -56.23 35.98
N GLU A 180 15.75 -56.65 36.91
CA GLU A 180 16.12 -56.89 38.30
C GLU A 180 17.09 -58.08 38.38
N PRO A 181 18.21 -57.99 39.12
CA PRO A 181 19.12 -59.12 39.28
C PRO A 181 18.38 -60.27 39.99
N THR A 182 18.40 -61.45 39.38
CA THR A 182 17.84 -62.67 39.97
C THR A 182 18.70 -63.12 41.16
N PRO A 183 18.12 -63.40 42.34
CA PRO A 183 18.84 -63.84 43.54
C PRO A 183 19.41 -65.25 43.45
#